data_AF-A0A7R7E5F8-F1
#
_entry.id   AF-A0A7R7E5F8-F1
#
_cell.length_a   1.000
_cell.length_b   1.000
_cell.length_c   1.000
_cell.angle_alpha   90.00
_cell.angle_beta   90.00
_cell.angle_gamma   90.00
#
_symmetry.space_group_name_H-M   'P 1'
#
loop_
_entity.id
_entity.type
_entity.pdbx_description
1 polymer ?
#
loop_
_entity_poly.entity_id
_entity_poly.type
_entity_poly.pdbx_seq_one_letter_code
_entity_poly.pdbx_strand_id
1 'polypeptide(L)' 'MNYPDGILARLGDQIFVWEGNEGVVVCSMDTDEYSEEYPKEAFGYLERGIMVLSEKAGLIHYVEPEASMRLLERRR' A
#
# COMPACT_ATOMS: atom_id res chain seq x y z
N MET A 1 -3.13 2.57 7.10
CA MET A 1 -3.87 1.31 7.30
C MET A 1 -2.95 0.37 8.02
N ASN A 2 -3.44 -0.53 8.87
CA ASN A 2 -2.62 -1.62 9.39
C ASN A 2 -2.83 -2.89 8.56
N TYR A 3 -1.76 -3.64 8.32
CA TYR A 3 -1.87 -5.02 7.85
C TYR A 3 -2.58 -5.87 8.91
N PRO A 4 -3.04 -7.10 8.57
CA PRO A 4 -3.71 -8.00 9.51
C PRO A 4 -2.90 -8.33 10.78
N ASP A 5 -1.56 -8.27 10.71
CA ASP A 5 -0.66 -8.46 11.85
C ASP A 5 -0.52 -7.22 12.75
N GLY A 6 -1.22 -6.13 12.43
CA GLY A 6 -1.21 -4.86 13.17
C GLY A 6 -0.09 -3.91 12.77
N ILE A 7 0.82 -4.30 11.86
CA ILE A 7 1.88 -3.41 11.39
C ILE A 7 1.26 -2.30 10.52
N LEU A 8 1.57 -1.05 10.86
CA LEU A 8 1.17 0.11 10.06
C LEU A 8 1.87 0.08 8.70
N ALA A 9 1.09 0.07 7.63
CA ALA A 9 1.55 0.19 6.26
C ALA A 9 2.23 1.55 6.02
N ARG A 10 3.37 1.53 5.34
CA ARG A 10 4.18 2.71 5.04
C ARG A 10 4.58 2.72 3.57
N LEU A 11 4.89 3.91 3.07
CA LEU A 11 5.46 4.08 1.75
C LEU A 11 6.73 3.22 1.58
N GLY A 12 6.82 2.51 0.45
CA GLY A 12 7.96 1.65 0.12
C GLY A 12 7.90 0.24 0.72
N ASP A 13 6.83 -0.11 1.44
CA ASP A 13 6.61 -1.48 1.90
C ASP A 13 6.42 -2.42 0.71
N GLN A 14 7.24 -3.46 0.64
CA GLN A 14 6.97 -4.61 -0.21
C GLN A 14 6.07 -5.57 0.57
N ILE A 15 4.92 -5.88 -0.01
CA ILE A 15 3.87 -6.67 0.64
C ILE A 15 3.48 -7.86 -0.22
N PHE A 16 3.12 -8.94 0.45
CA PHE A 16 2.33 -9.99 -0.15
C PHE A 16 0.86 -9.55 -0.10
N VAL A 17 0.15 -9.61 -1.22
CA VAL A 17 -1.24 -9.13 -1.31
C VAL A 17 -2.20 -10.32 -1.25
N TRP A 18 -2.08 -11.25 -2.20
CA TRP A 18 -2.82 -12.52 -2.26
C TRP A 18 -1.98 -13.59 -2.96
N GLU A 19 -2.51 -14.80 -3.10
CA GLU A 19 -1.78 -15.93 -3.66
C GLU A 19 -1.12 -15.61 -5.02
N GLY A 20 0.22 -15.63 -5.00
CA GLY A 20 1.07 -15.36 -6.15
C GLY A 20 1.06 -13.90 -6.60
N ASN A 21 0.65 -12.94 -5.77
CA ASN A 21 0.70 -11.52 -6.08
C ASN A 21 1.38 -10.74 -4.95
N GLU A 22 2.47 -10.08 -5.31
CA GLU A 22 3.15 -9.11 -4.47
C GLU A 22 2.89 -7.69 -5.00
N GLY A 23 3.19 -6.71 -4.16
CA GLY A 23 3.12 -5.32 -4.56
C GLY A 23 3.92 -4.42 -3.63
N VAL A 24 4.05 -3.18 -4.05
CA VAL A 24 4.72 -2.14 -3.27
C VAL A 24 3.72 -1.06 -2.89
N VAL A 25 3.73 -0.64 -1.64
CA VAL A 25 2.96 0.53 -1.20
C VAL A 25 3.60 1.78 -1.79
N VAL A 26 2.88 2.45 -2.68
CA VAL A 26 3.35 3.64 -3.39
C VAL A 26 2.76 4.94 -2.85
N CYS A 27 1.66 4.85 -2.09
CA CYS A 27 1.12 5.95 -1.29
C CYS A 27 0.43 5.38 -0.04
N SER A 28 0.38 6.18 1.02
CA SER A 28 -0.45 5.94 2.20
C SER A 28 -1.12 7.24 2.61
N MET A 29 -2.43 7.30 2.40
CA MET A 29 -3.25 8.46 2.77
C MET A 29 -3.39 8.56 4.29
N ASP A 30 -3.42 7.42 4.97
CA ASP A 30 -3.53 7.36 6.44
C ASP A 30 -2.30 7.93 7.17
N THR A 31 -1.14 7.96 6.51
CA THR A 31 0.12 8.51 7.06
C THR A 31 0.61 9.76 6.34
N ASP A 32 -0.16 10.25 5.35
CA ASP A 32 0.20 11.36 4.46
C ASP A 32 1.54 11.17 3.72
N GLU A 33 1.86 9.93 3.32
CA GLU A 33 3.10 9.56 2.63
C GLU A 33 2.82 9.25 1.15
N TYR A 34 3.51 9.93 0.23
CA TYR A 34 3.31 9.80 -1.21
C TYR A 34 4.68 9.74 -1.90
N SER A 35 4.84 8.88 -2.91
CA SER A 35 6.04 8.93 -3.75
C SER A 35 5.93 10.04 -4.80
N GLU A 36 7.07 10.38 -5.42
CA GLU A 36 7.11 11.37 -6.50
C GLU A 36 6.26 10.96 -7.71
N GLU A 37 6.25 9.68 -8.05
CA GLU A 37 5.46 9.12 -9.16
C GLU A 37 3.96 9.07 -8.85
N TYR A 38 3.59 9.00 -7.55
CA TYR A 38 2.21 8.89 -7.10
C TYR A 38 1.89 9.96 -6.06
N PRO A 39 1.78 11.24 -6.49
CA PRO A 39 1.74 12.36 -5.59
C PRO A 39 0.35 12.60 -4.98
N LYS A 40 0.30 13.39 -3.91
CA LYS A 40 -0.93 13.71 -3.17
C LYS A 40 -1.99 14.41 -4.02
N GLU A 41 -1.58 15.22 -4.98
CA GLU A 41 -2.50 15.90 -5.90
C GLU A 41 -3.29 14.91 -6.77
N ALA A 42 -2.71 13.74 -7.05
CA ALA A 42 -3.34 12.70 -7.84
C ALA A 42 -4.17 11.72 -7.00
N PHE A 43 -3.75 11.40 -5.77
CA PHE A 43 -4.37 10.32 -4.97
C PHE A 43 -4.96 10.76 -3.63
N GLY A 44 -4.67 11.98 -3.16
CA GLY A 44 -5.11 12.47 -1.86
C GLY A 44 -6.63 12.60 -1.72
N TYR A 45 -7.36 12.70 -2.85
CA TYR A 45 -8.83 12.75 -2.85
C TYR A 45 -9.48 11.44 -2.36
N LEU A 46 -8.72 10.35 -2.24
CA LEU A 46 -9.19 9.06 -1.73
C LEU A 46 -9.25 9.01 -0.19
N GLU A 47 -8.68 10.02 0.48
CA GLU A 47 -8.78 10.33 1.92
C GLU A 47 -8.19 9.31 2.92
N ARG A 48 -8.27 8.01 2.66
CA ARG A 48 -7.82 6.95 3.58
C ARG A 48 -7.28 5.73 2.85
N GLY A 49 -6.54 4.91 3.58
CA GLY A 49 -5.97 3.66 3.10
C GLY A 49 -4.60 3.83 2.43
N ILE A 50 -4.29 2.88 1.55
CA ILE A 50 -3.01 2.80 0.84
C ILE A 50 -3.20 2.52 -0.64
N MET A 51 -2.27 3.00 -1.46
CA MET A 51 -2.13 2.59 -2.86
C MET A 51 -1.03 1.55 -2.97
N VAL A 52 -1.35 0.43 -3.60
CA VAL A 52 -0.42 -0.67 -3.85
C VAL A 52 -0.22 -0.81 -5.35
N LEU A 53 1.02 -0.73 -5.81
CA LEU A 53 1.40 -1.15 -7.15
C LEU A 53 1.64 -2.65 -7.12
N SER A 54 0.65 -3.41 -7.57
CA SER A 54 0.68 -4.86 -7.71
C SER A 54 1.38 -5.28 -9.00
N GLU A 55 2.19 -6.34 -8.92
CA GLU A 55 2.87 -6.91 -10.09
C GLU A 55 1.89 -7.47 -11.13
N LYS A 56 0.70 -7.92 -10.72
CA LYS A 56 -0.29 -8.57 -11.59
C LYS A 56 -1.47 -7.69 -12.00
N ALA A 57 -1.84 -6.73 -11.16
CA ALA A 57 -3.08 -5.97 -11.32
C ALA A 57 -2.87 -4.46 -11.48
N GLY A 58 -1.62 -3.99 -11.41
CA GLY A 58 -1.31 -2.56 -11.46
C GLY A 58 -1.69 -1.87 -10.14
N LEU A 59 -2.21 -0.65 -10.23
CA LEU A 59 -2.54 0.16 -9.06
C LEU A 59 -3.86 -0.27 -8.42
N ILE A 60 -3.81 -0.61 -7.14
CA ILE A 60 -4.99 -0.96 -6.34
C ILE A 60 -5.05 -0.07 -5.11
N HIS A 61 -6.23 0.51 -4.87
CA HIS A 61 -6.54 1.24 -3.65
C HIS A 61 -7.13 0.29 -2.61
N TYR A 62 -6.49 0.20 -1.45
CA TYR A 62 -7.01 -0.54 -0.32
C TYR A 62 -7.41 0.41 0.79
N VAL A 63 -8.63 0.22 1.28
CA VAL A 63 -9.22 0.95 2.40
C VAL A 63 -9.24 0.09 3.67
N GLU A 64 -9.25 -1.23 3.49
CA GLU A 64 -9.10 -2.27 4.51
C GLU A 64 -8.11 -3.33 3.99
N PRO A 65 -7.36 -4.01 4.87
CA PRO A 65 -6.40 -5.01 4.44
C PRO A 65 -7.11 -6.29 3.97
N GLU A 66 -6.57 -6.92 2.94
CA GLU A 66 -6.93 -8.30 2.59
C GLU A 66 -6.46 -9.25 3.70
N ALA A 67 -7.19 -10.34 3.93
CA ALA A 67 -6.86 -11.30 4.99
C ALA A 67 -5.45 -11.91 4.84
N SER A 68 -4.97 -12.02 3.60
CA SER A 68 -3.64 -12.55 3.30
C SER A 68 -2.53 -11.51 3.30
N MET A 69 -2.85 -10.21 3.40
CA MET A 69 -1.84 -9.17 3.33
C MET A 69 -0.81 -9.31 4.43
N ARG A 70 0.46 -9.11 4.10
CA ARG A 70 1.54 -9.04 5.09
C ARG A 70 2.76 -8.32 4.53
N LEU A 71 3.49 -7.67 5.43
CA LEU A 71 4.77 -7.06 5.12
C LEU A 71 5.82 -8.13 4.82
N LEU A 72 6.52 -7.99 3.68
CA LEU A 72 7.67 -8.82 3.32
C LEU A 72 8.98 -8.09 3.65
N GLU A 73 9.09 -6.84 3.20
CA GLU A 73 10.27 -6.00 3.42
C GLU A 73 9.85 -4.52 3.51
N ARG A 74 10.54 -3.75 4.34
CA ARG A 74 10.48 -2.28 4.32
C ARG A 74 11.86 -1.76 3.99
N ARG A 75 12.02 -1.20 2.79
CA ARG A 75 13.27 -0.54 2.42
C ARG A 75 13.35 0.82 3.11
N ARG A 76 14.43 1.03 3.86
CA ARG A 76 14.74 2.27 4.57
C ARG A 76 15.39 3.29 3.66
#